data_AF-A0A7K3ZK33-F1
#
_entry.id   AF-A0A7K3ZK33-F1
#
_cell.length_a   1.000
_cell.length_b   1.000
_cell.length_c   1.000
_cell.angle_alpha   90.00
_cell.angle_beta   90.00
_cell.angle_gamma   90.00
#
_symmetry.space_group_name_H-M   'P 1'
#
loop_
_entity.id
_entity.type
_entity.pdbx_description
1 polymer ?
#
loop_
_entity_poly.entity_id
_entity_poly.type
_entity_poly.pdbx_seq_one_letter_code
_entity_poly.pdbx_strand_id
1 'polypeptide(L)'
;MWKVLGKDALYVEIGEVWKQRMMELADGMGEGGRFRSLLEGREVLYLLNGTTEQHTFMVKFPEEITPEELQFMADQTLAVARSIDFPYISVKGVPQHYSVVFTTEDEPELLGLNRTEGYSAGKIFMQIIQGFVDPKRGNMMF
;
A
#
# COMPACT_ATOMS: atom_id res chain seq x y z
N MET A 1 -14.39 10.67 15.87
CA MET A 1 -14.27 11.08 14.45
C MET A 1 -12.93 10.57 13.95
N TRP A 2 -12.87 10.12 12.69
CA TRP A 2 -11.63 9.70 12.06
C TRP A 2 -10.83 10.93 11.65
N LYS A 3 -9.51 10.88 11.82
CA LYS A 3 -8.59 11.84 11.24
C LYS A 3 -7.56 11.10 10.41
N VAL A 4 -7.37 11.53 9.18
CA VAL A 4 -6.39 10.99 8.23
C VAL A 4 -5.48 12.14 7.83
N LEU A 5 -4.19 12.00 8.11
CA LEU A 5 -3.18 13.03 7.82
C LEU A 5 -3.60 14.43 8.32
N GLY A 6 -4.15 14.46 9.54
CA GLY A 6 -4.62 15.67 10.22
C GLY A 6 -6.02 16.17 9.82
N LYS A 7 -6.64 15.65 8.74
CA LYS A 7 -7.95 16.08 8.24
C LYS A 7 -9.06 15.14 8.72
N ASP A 8 -10.20 15.72 9.12
CA ASP A 8 -11.36 14.92 9.51
C ASP A 8 -11.91 14.14 8.30
N ALA A 9 -12.35 12.91 8.56
CA ALA A 9 -12.90 12.02 7.53
C ALA A 9 -14.14 11.28 8.04
N LEU A 10 -15.13 11.10 7.17
CA LEU A 10 -16.13 10.06 7.33
C LEU A 10 -15.56 8.72 6.88
N TYR A 11 -16.07 7.61 7.43
CA TYR A 11 -15.53 6.27 7.13
C TYR A 11 -15.49 5.98 5.63
N VAL A 12 -16.53 6.37 4.90
CA VAL A 12 -16.67 6.16 3.44
C VAL A 12 -15.75 7.08 2.61
N GLU A 13 -15.12 8.07 3.22
CA GLU A 13 -14.27 9.07 2.56
C GLU A 13 -12.79 8.90 2.90
N ILE A 14 -12.43 7.94 3.78
CA ILE A 14 -11.07 7.81 4.30
C ILE A 14 -10.02 7.69 3.18
N GLY A 15 -10.28 6.89 2.15
CA GLY A 15 -9.37 6.73 1.01
C GLY A 15 -9.19 8.03 0.20
N GLU A 16 -10.29 8.76 -0.06
CA GLU A 16 -10.25 10.01 -0.81
C GLU A 16 -9.58 11.14 0.00
N VAL A 17 -9.89 11.24 1.30
CA VAL A 17 -9.24 12.20 2.21
C VAL A 17 -7.75 11.92 2.31
N TRP A 18 -7.36 10.64 2.38
CA TRP A 18 -5.95 10.24 2.34
C TRP A 18 -5.28 10.71 1.04
N LYS A 19 -5.88 10.43 -0.12
CA LYS A 19 -5.33 10.79 -1.43
C LYS A 19 -5.08 12.30 -1.51
N GLN A 20 -6.10 13.10 -1.20
CA GLN A 20 -6.01 14.56 -1.23
C GLN A 20 -4.92 15.08 -0.30
N ARG A 21 -4.91 14.61 0.96
CA ARG A 21 -3.92 15.06 1.95
C ARG A 21 -2.51 14.63 1.61
N MET A 22 -2.32 13.43 1.08
CA MET A 22 -1.02 12.98 0.60
C MET A 22 -0.48 13.89 -0.50
N MET A 23 -1.30 14.24 -1.50
CA MET A 23 -0.89 15.15 -2.56
C MET A 23 -0.59 16.57 -2.04
N GLU A 24 -1.42 17.10 -1.13
CA GLU A 24 -1.19 18.40 -0.52
C GLU A 24 0.11 18.46 0.29
N LEU A 25 0.43 17.40 1.04
CA LEU A 25 1.67 17.33 1.84
C LEU A 25 2.90 17.06 0.97
N ALA A 26 2.77 16.24 -0.07
CA ALA A 26 3.86 15.94 -1.00
C ALA A 26 4.25 17.13 -1.86
N ASP A 27 3.31 18.03 -2.22
CA ASP A 27 3.58 19.26 -3.00
C ASP A 27 4.67 20.14 -2.36
N GLY A 28 4.79 20.12 -1.02
CA GLY A 28 5.84 20.83 -0.29
C GLY A 28 7.23 20.18 -0.38
N MET A 29 7.34 19.03 -1.04
CA MET A 29 8.55 18.23 -1.19
C MET A 29 9.00 18.28 -2.66
N GLY A 30 10.31 18.27 -2.93
CA GLY A 30 10.88 18.62 -4.26
C GLY A 30 10.29 17.89 -5.46
N GLU A 31 9.80 16.66 -5.29
CA GLU A 31 9.20 15.83 -6.34
C GLU A 31 7.65 15.73 -6.25
N GLY A 32 7.01 16.62 -5.50
CA GLY A 32 5.56 16.59 -5.23
C GLY A 32 4.70 16.67 -6.48
N GLY A 33 5.11 17.46 -7.48
CA GLY A 33 4.39 17.55 -8.77
C GLY A 33 4.34 16.22 -9.52
N ARG A 34 5.45 15.45 -9.51
CA ARG A 34 5.50 14.12 -10.11
C ARG A 34 4.62 13.13 -9.33
N PHE A 35 4.71 13.14 -8.00
CA PHE A 35 3.89 12.30 -7.14
C PHE A 35 2.39 12.53 -7.36
N ARG A 36 1.97 13.80 -7.40
CA ARG A 36 0.59 14.19 -7.72
C ARG A 36 0.15 13.65 -9.07
N SER A 37 0.96 13.84 -10.13
CA SER A 37 0.60 13.39 -11.48
C SER A 37 0.35 11.89 -11.58
N LEU A 38 1.05 11.08 -10.78
CA LEU A 38 0.87 9.63 -10.74
C LEU A 38 -0.36 9.20 -9.92
N LEU A 39 -0.70 9.95 -8.87
CA LEU A 39 -1.75 9.60 -7.91
C LEU A 39 -3.14 10.20 -8.23
N GLU A 40 -3.21 11.39 -8.84
CA GLU A 40 -4.45 12.18 -8.97
C GLU A 40 -5.59 11.40 -9.65
N GLY A 41 -5.28 10.70 -10.74
CA GLY A 41 -6.23 9.88 -11.48
C GLY A 41 -6.51 8.49 -10.89
N ARG A 42 -5.99 8.19 -9.70
CA ARG A 42 -6.11 6.85 -9.08
C ARG A 42 -7.18 6.83 -8.00
N GLU A 43 -7.84 5.68 -7.90
CA GLU A 43 -8.69 5.35 -6.77
C GLU A 43 -7.83 4.81 -5.63
N VAL A 44 -8.19 5.20 -4.40
CA VAL A 44 -7.56 4.68 -3.18
C VAL A 44 -8.59 3.83 -2.45
N LEU A 45 -8.39 2.51 -2.48
CA LEU A 45 -9.21 1.59 -1.72
C LEU A 45 -8.75 1.61 -0.26
N TYR A 46 -9.67 1.93 0.63
CA TYR A 46 -9.44 1.86 2.07
C TYR A 46 -10.04 0.57 2.65
N LEU A 47 -9.23 -0.18 3.39
CA LEU A 47 -9.62 -1.42 4.04
C LEU A 47 -9.31 -1.34 5.54
N LEU A 48 -10.23 -1.81 6.37
CA LEU A 48 -10.03 -2.00 7.80
C LEU A 48 -10.07 -3.49 8.12
N ASN A 49 -8.98 -4.03 8.66
CA ASN A 49 -8.98 -5.38 9.19
C ASN A 49 -9.68 -5.40 10.55
N GLY A 50 -10.85 -6.02 10.64
CA GLY A 50 -11.63 -6.07 11.88
C GLY A 50 -11.01 -6.89 13.02
N THR A 51 -9.99 -7.72 12.73
CA THR A 51 -9.31 -8.55 13.73
C THR A 51 -8.04 -7.89 14.25
N THR A 52 -7.23 -7.32 13.35
CA THR A 52 -5.95 -6.68 13.71
C THR A 52 -6.06 -5.17 13.90
N GLU A 53 -7.22 -4.59 13.59
CA GLU A 53 -7.48 -3.14 13.58
C GLU A 53 -6.52 -2.37 12.66
N GLN A 54 -5.95 -3.05 11.67
CA GLN A 54 -5.02 -2.44 10.72
C GLN A 54 -5.75 -1.69 9.61
N HIS A 55 -5.31 -0.47 9.36
CA HIS A 55 -5.80 0.40 8.29
C HIS A 55 -4.93 0.30 7.04
N THR A 56 -5.50 -0.11 5.92
CA THR A 56 -4.77 -0.24 4.66
C THR A 56 -5.28 0.76 3.64
N PHE A 57 -4.36 1.54 3.07
CA PHE A 57 -4.58 2.39 1.90
C PHE A 57 -3.94 1.70 0.70
N MET A 58 -4.76 1.24 -0.23
CA MET A 58 -4.29 0.52 -1.40
C MET A 58 -4.52 1.36 -2.65
N VAL A 59 -3.46 1.57 -3.42
CA VAL A 59 -3.52 2.26 -4.71
C VAL A 59 -3.11 1.29 -5.78
N LYS A 60 -4.03 1.05 -6.72
CA LYS A 60 -3.78 0.18 -7.87
C LYS A 60 -3.29 1.00 -9.05
N PHE A 61 -2.19 0.56 -9.63
CA PHE A 61 -1.61 1.10 -10.84
C PHE A 61 -1.83 0.16 -12.03
N PRO A 62 -1.80 0.70 -13.26
CA PRO A 62 -1.91 -0.12 -14.46
C PRO A 62 -0.61 -0.92 -14.67
N GLU A 63 -0.67 -2.04 -15.39
CA GLU A 63 0.48 -2.96 -15.56
C GLU A 63 1.69 -2.30 -16.22
N GLU A 64 1.49 -1.23 -16.98
CA GLU A 64 2.55 -0.51 -17.68
C GLU A 64 3.40 0.41 -16.78
N ILE A 65 3.03 0.59 -15.51
CA ILE A 65 3.87 1.36 -14.57
C ILE A 65 5.20 0.64 -14.32
N THR A 66 6.30 1.39 -14.23
CA THR A 66 7.61 0.76 -13.98
C THR A 66 7.83 0.47 -12.49
N PRO A 67 8.67 -0.52 -12.14
CA PRO A 67 9.06 -0.76 -10.75
C PRO A 67 9.67 0.47 -10.07
N GLU A 68 10.44 1.28 -10.81
CA GLU A 68 11.05 2.51 -10.31
C GLU A 68 9.99 3.57 -9.96
N GLU A 69 8.90 3.65 -10.73
CA GLU A 69 7.79 4.54 -10.44
C GLU A 69 7.00 4.08 -9.20
N LEU A 70 6.78 2.77 -9.05
CA LEU A 70 6.17 2.22 -7.83
C LEU A 70 7.04 2.48 -6.59
N GLN A 71 8.35 2.27 -6.70
CA GLN A 71 9.29 2.57 -5.62
C GLN A 71 9.30 4.07 -5.29
N PHE A 72 9.25 4.93 -6.31
CA PHE A 72 9.13 6.38 -6.11
C PHE A 72 7.86 6.74 -5.32
N MET A 73 6.71 6.13 -5.63
CA MET A 73 5.47 6.35 -4.88
C MET A 73 5.61 5.92 -3.41
N ALA A 74 6.26 4.79 -3.15
CA ALA A 74 6.56 4.31 -1.80
C ALA A 74 7.47 5.29 -1.04
N ASP A 75 8.55 5.73 -1.68
CA ASP A 75 9.55 6.61 -1.07
C ASP A 75 8.97 8.00 -0.75
N GLN A 76 8.21 8.59 -1.68
CA GLN A 76 7.53 9.87 -1.44
C GLN A 76 6.48 9.74 -0.34
N THR A 77 5.72 8.65 -0.32
CA THR A 77 4.72 8.40 0.73
C THR A 77 5.36 8.30 2.11
N LEU A 78 6.49 7.59 2.19
CA LEU A 78 7.28 7.47 3.40
C LEU A 78 7.90 8.81 3.82
N ALA A 79 8.35 9.61 2.86
CA ALA A 79 8.87 10.94 3.12
C ALA A 79 7.80 11.84 3.75
N VAL A 80 6.59 11.86 3.20
CA VAL A 80 5.44 12.58 3.79
C VAL A 80 5.17 12.06 5.20
N ALA A 81 5.08 10.74 5.39
CA ALA A 81 4.82 10.12 6.69
C ALA A 81 5.85 10.49 7.77
N ARG A 82 7.11 10.71 7.37
CA ARG A 82 8.19 11.14 8.27
C ARG A 82 8.22 12.64 8.53
N SER A 83 7.61 13.43 7.65
CA SER A 83 7.61 14.90 7.75
C SER A 83 6.54 15.46 8.68
N ILE A 84 5.49 14.68 8.97
CA ILE A 84 4.36 15.11 9.79
C ILE A 84 4.62 14.91 11.29
N ASP A 85 4.08 15.78 12.12
CA ASP A 85 4.16 15.76 13.59
C ASP A 85 2.87 15.23 14.26
N PHE A 86 1.87 14.88 13.46
CA PHE A 86 0.59 14.30 13.88
C PHE A 86 0.44 12.85 13.41
N PRO A 87 -0.47 12.06 14.03
CA PRO A 87 -0.71 10.69 13.61
C PRO A 87 -1.17 10.59 12.16
N TYR A 88 -0.63 9.59 11.44
CA TYR A 88 -0.99 9.31 10.05
C TYR A 88 -2.50 9.00 9.90
N ILE A 89 -3.02 8.20 10.83
CA ILE A 89 -4.45 7.96 11.02
C ILE A 89 -4.74 7.90 12.52
N SER A 90 -5.87 8.46 12.95
CA SER A 90 -6.34 8.36 14.34
C SER A 90 -7.86 8.28 14.45
N VAL A 91 -8.32 7.63 15.51
CA VAL A 91 -9.75 7.53 15.87
C VAL A 91 -9.93 8.17 17.23
N LYS A 92 -10.74 9.24 17.31
CA LYS A 92 -10.97 9.96 18.57
C LYS A 92 -9.64 10.38 19.27
N GLY A 93 -8.62 10.73 18.48
CA GLY A 93 -7.31 11.16 18.96
C GLY A 93 -6.32 10.03 19.29
N VAL A 94 -6.72 8.76 19.16
CA VAL A 94 -5.84 7.60 19.37
C VAL A 94 -5.19 7.21 18.04
N PRO A 95 -3.85 7.22 17.91
CA PRO A 95 -3.15 6.75 16.71
C PRO A 95 -3.52 5.29 16.38
N GLN A 96 -3.63 4.97 15.09
CA GLN A 96 -3.93 3.60 14.63
C GLN A 96 -2.78 3.02 13.81
N HIS A 97 -2.72 1.69 13.73
CA HIS A 97 -1.79 0.98 12.86
C HIS A 97 -2.21 1.09 11.40
N TYR A 98 -1.25 1.29 10.50
CA TYR A 98 -1.56 1.45 9.09
C TYR A 98 -0.52 0.82 8.16
N SER A 99 -0.92 0.60 6.92
CA SER A 99 -0.08 0.24 5.79
C SER A 99 -0.54 0.97 4.53
N VAL A 100 0.41 1.31 3.68
CA VAL A 100 0.14 1.80 2.32
C VAL A 100 0.67 0.78 1.34
N VAL A 101 -0.15 0.38 0.38
CA VAL A 101 0.16 -0.65 -0.61
C VAL A 101 0.04 -0.02 -1.99
N PHE A 102 1.13 -0.12 -2.77
CA PHE A 102 1.15 0.21 -4.19
C PHE A 102 1.27 -1.10 -4.96
N THR A 103 0.31 -1.40 -5.81
CA THR A 103 0.28 -2.67 -6.54
C THR A 103 -0.17 -2.47 -7.99
N THR A 104 0.35 -3.31 -8.87
CA THR A 104 -0.13 -3.47 -10.25
C THR A 104 -1.00 -4.72 -10.40
N GLU A 105 -0.93 -5.63 -9.43
CA GLU A 105 -1.66 -6.89 -9.50
C GLU A 105 -3.16 -6.62 -9.38
N ASP A 106 -3.91 -7.09 -10.38
CA ASP A 106 -5.25 -7.59 -10.10
C ASP A 106 -5.05 -8.77 -9.17
N GLU A 107 -5.39 -8.63 -7.88
CA GLU A 107 -5.57 -9.76 -6.99
C GLU A 107 -7.05 -10.18 -6.97
N PRO A 108 -7.59 -10.90 -7.99
CA PRO A 108 -8.88 -11.57 -7.90
C PRO A 108 -8.86 -12.68 -6.83
N GLU A 109 -7.67 -13.05 -6.35
CA GLU A 109 -7.45 -14.16 -5.42
C GLU A 109 -7.80 -13.83 -3.96
N LEU A 110 -7.67 -12.58 -3.51
CA LEU A 110 -8.09 -12.14 -2.17
C LEU A 110 -9.62 -12.18 -1.99
N LEU A 111 -10.37 -12.05 -3.09
CA LEU A 111 -11.84 -12.07 -3.12
C LEU A 111 -12.42 -13.45 -3.51
N GLY A 112 -11.56 -14.42 -3.84
CA GLY A 112 -11.98 -15.78 -4.21
C GLY A 112 -12.80 -15.88 -5.51
N LEU A 113 -12.85 -14.83 -6.32
CA LEU A 113 -13.61 -14.80 -7.57
C LEU A 113 -12.63 -14.88 -8.75
N ASN A 114 -12.59 -16.04 -9.41
CA ASN A 114 -11.76 -16.36 -10.57
C ASN A 114 -10.25 -16.48 -10.29
N ARG A 115 -9.86 -17.59 -9.63
CA ARG A 115 -8.46 -18.05 -9.64
C ARG A 115 -8.04 -18.37 -11.08
N THR A 116 -7.17 -17.56 -11.66
CA THR A 116 -6.46 -17.92 -12.89
C THR A 116 -5.30 -18.84 -12.53
N GLU A 117 -5.26 -20.04 -13.13
CA GLU A 117 -4.14 -20.96 -12.91
C GLU A 117 -2.82 -20.31 -13.37
N GLY A 118 -1.95 -19.98 -12.41
CA GLY A 118 -0.54 -19.74 -12.67
C GLY A 118 -0.04 -18.30 -12.54
N TYR A 119 -0.80 -17.37 -11.94
CA TYR A 119 -0.33 -16.02 -11.62
C TYR A 119 -0.77 -15.56 -10.22
N SER A 120 -0.25 -16.24 -9.19
CA SER A 120 -0.25 -15.70 -7.82
C SER A 120 1.18 -15.36 -7.44
N ALA A 121 1.37 -14.39 -6.53
CA ALA A 121 2.65 -14.14 -5.85
C ALA A 121 3.29 -15.45 -5.33
N GLY A 122 2.47 -16.45 -5.02
CA GLY A 122 2.87 -17.82 -4.74
C GLY A 122 3.82 -18.43 -5.77
N LYS A 123 3.78 -18.10 -7.06
CA LYS A 123 4.69 -18.68 -8.07
C LYS A 123 6.11 -18.11 -8.01
N ILE A 124 6.25 -16.82 -7.69
CA ILE A 124 7.55 -16.17 -7.42
C ILE A 124 8.13 -16.75 -6.12
N PHE A 125 7.31 -16.85 -5.07
CA PHE A 125 7.73 -17.46 -3.81
C PHE A 125 7.91 -18.98 -3.90
N MET A 126 7.25 -19.68 -4.83
CA MET A 126 7.40 -21.13 -5.01
C MET A 126 8.78 -21.49 -5.56
N GLN A 127 9.46 -20.64 -6.33
CA GLN A 127 10.87 -20.89 -6.68
C GLN A 127 11.77 -20.82 -5.44
N ILE A 128 11.49 -19.86 -4.54
CA ILE A 128 12.19 -19.71 -3.27
C ILE A 128 11.89 -20.92 -2.35
N ILE A 129 10.61 -21.28 -2.20
CA ILE A 129 10.15 -22.43 -1.40
C ILE A 129 10.69 -23.74 -1.97
N GLN A 130 10.63 -23.96 -3.29
CA GLN A 130 11.25 -25.12 -3.95
C GLN A 130 12.76 -25.16 -3.72
N GLY A 131 13.44 -24.01 -3.69
CA GLY A 131 14.83 -23.92 -3.28
C GLY A 131 15.10 -24.40 -1.84
N PHE A 132 14.13 -24.21 -0.93
CA PHE A 132 14.21 -24.67 0.46
C PHE A 132 13.76 -26.13 0.67
N VAL A 133 12.82 -26.64 -0.12
CA VAL A 133 12.31 -28.01 -0.01
C VAL A 133 12.94 -29.01 -0.99
N ASP A 134 13.84 -28.58 -1.88
CA ASP A 134 14.59 -29.48 -2.75
C ASP A 134 15.46 -30.42 -1.90
N PRO A 135 15.22 -31.75 -1.94
CA PRO A 135 16.01 -32.73 -1.19
C PRO A 135 17.51 -32.65 -1.50
N LYS A 136 17.90 -32.09 -2.66
CA LYS A 136 19.29 -31.89 -3.07
C LYS A 136 19.96 -30.65 -2.46
N ARG A 137 19.19 -29.76 -1.82
CA ARG A 137 19.66 -28.56 -1.13
C ARG A 137 19.47 -28.62 0.39
N GLY A 138 19.10 -29.79 0.92
CA GLY A 138 19.07 -30.03 2.36
C GLY A 138 20.42 -29.65 3.00
N ASN A 139 20.35 -28.94 4.12
CA ASN A 139 21.48 -28.58 4.97
C ASN A 139 22.48 -29.75 5.06
N MET A 140 23.63 -29.60 4.41
CA MET A 140 24.78 -30.45 4.71
C MET A 140 25.32 -30.02 6.08
N MET A 141 24.97 -30.81 7.10
CA MET A 141 25.46 -30.81 8.48
C MET A 141 25.16 -29.57 9.34
N PHE A 142 24.34 -29.77 10.38
CA PHE A 142 24.83 -30.01 11.74
C PHE A 142 23.99 -31.09 12.40
#